data_AF-A0AAD6GLT6-F1
#
_entry.id   AF-A0AAD6GLT6-F1
#
_cell.length_a   1.000
_cell.length_b   1.000
_cell.length_c   1.000
_cell.angle_alpha   90.00
_cell.angle_beta   90.00
_cell.angle_gamma   90.00
#
_symmetry.space_group_name_H-M   'P 1'
#
loop_
_entity.id
_entity.type
_entity.pdbx_description
1 polymer ?
#
loop_
_entity_poly.entity_id
_entity_poly.type
_entity_poly.pdbx_seq_one_letter_code
_entity_poly.pdbx_strand_id
1 'polypeptide(L)'
;MDILPSVAGIDSDTAILGLLYMLVLILGTVATAIISALLFLCLMLVIGAFTVFGIDLCKNLEEFFDQRKQNWLATAANSMAKAVSEEDEKQKQVIFLNKKKALLQEGRVLAQRDVYQAEEIKDLEEIEDLGNKSIPSQQEKLEKHRQKSKEASDLLFKNWRQYKDLLHECPGGAWIREDERNQSRRQTSQEEKTACKYRKGCCAFSCGCCEKNRAVTGNQRERPAMYLYSHCTSECSCCFRRESRIFSCEQ
;
A
#
# COMPACT_ATOMS: atom_id res chain seq x y z
N MET A 1 -4.50 -98.80 7.62
CA MET A 1 -3.31 -98.22 8.28
C MET A 1 -3.52 -96.73 8.22
N ASP A 2 -4.27 -96.21 9.20
CA ASP A 2 -4.65 -94.80 9.23
C ASP A 2 -3.70 -94.08 10.17
N ILE A 3 -2.76 -93.34 9.59
CA ILE A 3 -1.86 -92.43 10.31
C ILE A 3 -2.68 -91.17 10.56
N LEU A 4 -3.35 -91.11 11.72
CA LEU A 4 -3.93 -89.85 12.18
C LEU A 4 -2.79 -88.91 12.58
N PRO A 5 -2.68 -87.72 11.97
CA PRO A 5 -1.64 -86.78 12.35
C PRO A 5 -1.88 -86.31 13.79
N SER A 6 -0.82 -86.42 14.60
CA SER A 6 -0.75 -85.80 15.93
C SER A 6 -1.08 -84.32 15.79
N VAL A 7 -2.23 -83.93 16.34
CA VAL A 7 -2.63 -82.52 16.44
C VAL A 7 -1.64 -81.86 17.36
N ALA A 8 -0.65 -81.17 16.78
CA ALA A 8 0.29 -80.35 17.50
C ALA A 8 -0.50 -79.32 18.32
N GLY A 9 -0.45 -79.46 19.65
CA GLY A 9 -1.07 -78.51 20.56
C GLY A 9 -0.50 -77.13 20.27
N ILE A 10 -1.39 -76.18 19.95
CA ILE A 10 -1.01 -74.78 19.84
C ILE A 10 -0.42 -74.37 21.20
N ASP A 11 0.85 -73.99 21.20
CA ASP A 11 1.58 -73.55 22.38
C ASP A 11 0.85 -72.33 22.99
N SER A 12 0.52 -72.40 24.28
CA SER A 12 -0.21 -71.34 24.99
C SER A 12 0.45 -69.98 24.84
N ASP A 13 1.78 -69.94 24.69
CA ASP A 13 2.54 -68.72 24.52
C ASP A 13 2.25 -68.03 23.18
N THR A 14 2.03 -68.81 22.12
CA THR A 14 1.64 -68.29 20.79
C THR A 14 0.24 -67.67 20.80
N ALA A 15 -0.69 -68.24 21.60
CA ALA A 15 -2.03 -67.70 21.77
C ALA A 15 -2.01 -66.37 22.57
N ILE A 16 -1.21 -66.30 23.64
CA ILE A 16 -1.03 -65.07 24.43
C ILE A 16 -0.42 -63.96 23.58
N LEU A 17 0.63 -64.26 22.80
CA LEU A 17 1.26 -63.28 21.92
C LEU A 17 0.29 -62.78 20.84
N GLY A 18 -0.53 -63.68 20.27
CA GLY A 18 -1.59 -63.31 19.33
C GLY A 18 -2.64 -62.38 19.94
N LEU A 19 -3.08 -62.65 21.16
CA LEU A 19 -4.03 -61.78 21.88
C LEU A 19 -3.43 -60.41 22.22
N LEU A 20 -2.18 -60.37 22.67
CA LEU A 20 -1.47 -59.11 22.93
C LEU A 20 -1.30 -58.29 21.65
N TYR A 21 -0.94 -58.94 20.54
CA TYR A 21 -0.83 -58.28 19.25
C TYR A 21 -2.18 -57.70 18.79
N MET A 22 -3.26 -58.48 18.89
CA MET A 22 -4.61 -58.01 18.58
C MET A 22 -5.06 -56.85 19.47
N LEU A 23 -4.74 -56.90 20.76
CA LEU A 23 -5.03 -55.81 21.70
C LEU A 23 -4.29 -54.52 21.31
N VAL A 24 -3.01 -54.61 20.96
CA VAL A 24 -2.21 -53.46 20.51
C VAL A 24 -2.79 -52.86 19.22
N LEU A 25 -3.19 -53.70 18.25
CA LEU A 25 -3.82 -53.23 17.03
C LEU A 25 -5.15 -52.50 17.31
N ILE A 26 -5.99 -53.06 18.18
CA ILE A 26 -7.28 -52.44 18.57
C ILE A 26 -7.04 -51.09 19.28
N LEU A 27 -6.09 -51.02 20.22
CA LEU A 27 -5.75 -49.77 20.90
C LEU A 27 -5.20 -48.72 19.93
N GLY A 28 -4.37 -49.14 18.97
CA GLY A 28 -3.85 -48.26 17.92
C GLY A 28 -4.96 -47.68 17.04
N THR A 29 -5.90 -48.50 16.56
CA THR A 29 -7.01 -48.01 15.73
C THR A 29 -7.93 -47.07 16.50
N VAL A 30 -8.27 -47.40 17.76
CA VAL A 30 -9.06 -46.52 18.63
C VAL A 30 -8.35 -45.17 18.85
N ALA A 31 -7.04 -45.17 19.13
CA ALA A 31 -6.29 -43.94 19.32
C ALA A 31 -6.29 -43.06 18.05
N THR A 32 -6.05 -43.65 16.87
CA THR A 32 -6.07 -42.90 15.60
C THR A 32 -7.45 -42.33 15.28
N ALA A 33 -8.53 -43.05 15.58
CA ALA A 33 -9.90 -42.57 15.41
C ALA A 33 -10.19 -41.38 16.33
N ILE A 34 -9.78 -41.46 17.61
CA ILE A 34 -9.93 -40.35 18.57
C ILE A 34 -9.18 -39.10 18.09
N ILE A 35 -7.91 -39.25 17.68
CA ILE A 35 -7.10 -38.12 17.18
C ILE A 35 -7.77 -37.49 15.96
N SER A 36 -8.24 -38.31 15.01
CA SER A 36 -8.92 -37.83 13.80
C SER A 36 -10.21 -37.08 14.13
N ALA A 37 -11.01 -37.58 15.08
CA ALA A 37 -12.23 -36.93 15.55
C ALA A 37 -11.93 -35.58 16.23
N LEU A 38 -10.88 -35.50 17.05
CA LEU A 38 -10.46 -34.25 17.69
C LEU A 38 -9.98 -33.20 16.67
N LEU A 39 -9.20 -33.62 15.67
CA LEU A 39 -8.76 -32.73 14.59
C LEU A 39 -9.96 -32.21 13.77
N PHE A 40 -10.92 -33.08 13.45
CA PHE A 40 -12.13 -32.68 12.76
C PHE A 40 -12.98 -31.70 13.59
N LEU A 41 -13.15 -31.96 14.89
CA LEU A 41 -13.85 -31.05 15.80
C LEU A 41 -13.16 -29.69 15.88
N CYS A 42 -11.82 -29.66 16.02
CA CYS A 42 -11.03 -28.44 15.97
C CYS A 42 -11.25 -27.68 14.66
N LEU A 43 -11.20 -28.37 13.52
CA LEU A 43 -11.46 -27.76 12.21
C LEU A 43 -12.86 -27.16 12.13
N MET A 44 -13.88 -27.88 12.59
CA MET A 44 -15.26 -27.38 12.62
C MET A 44 -15.44 -26.19 13.55
N LEU A 45 -14.77 -26.16 14.70
CA LEU A 45 -14.77 -25.00 15.60
C LEU A 45 -14.07 -23.79 14.97
N VAL A 46 -12.96 -24.01 14.25
CA VAL A 46 -12.28 -22.95 13.51
C VAL A 46 -13.17 -22.41 12.40
N ILE A 47 -13.81 -23.29 11.61
CA ILE A 47 -14.77 -22.90 10.57
C ILE A 47 -15.95 -22.15 11.19
N GLY A 48 -16.55 -22.66 12.26
CA GLY A 48 -17.68 -22.01 12.94
C GLY A 48 -17.32 -20.66 13.55
N ALA A 49 -16.15 -20.55 14.18
CA ALA A 49 -15.64 -19.27 14.65
C ALA A 49 -15.39 -18.31 13.48
N PHE A 50 -14.94 -18.82 12.33
CA PHE A 50 -14.71 -18.03 11.14
C PHE A 50 -16.02 -17.61 10.45
N THR A 51 -17.06 -18.43 10.46
CA THR A 51 -18.36 -18.03 9.90
C THR A 51 -19.08 -17.00 10.77
N VAL A 52 -18.92 -17.09 12.10
CA VAL A 52 -19.57 -16.18 13.05
C VAL A 52 -18.77 -14.89 13.26
N PHE A 53 -17.44 -14.97 13.32
CA PHE A 53 -16.57 -13.85 13.68
C PHE A 53 -15.57 -13.48 12.59
N GLY A 54 -15.64 -14.06 11.39
CA GLY A 54 -14.52 -14.12 10.43
C GLY A 54 -13.76 -12.82 10.20
N ILE A 55 -14.46 -11.73 9.89
CA ILE A 55 -13.84 -10.42 9.62
C ILE A 55 -13.22 -9.83 10.89
N ASP A 56 -13.93 -9.90 12.02
CA ASP A 56 -13.46 -9.38 13.30
C ASP A 56 -12.28 -10.19 13.85
N LEU A 57 -12.29 -11.51 13.68
CA LEU A 57 -11.20 -12.40 14.04
C LEU A 57 -9.95 -12.07 13.22
N CYS A 58 -10.07 -11.91 11.90
CA CYS A 58 -8.94 -11.54 11.07
C CYS A 58 -8.37 -10.16 11.44
N LYS A 59 -9.23 -9.19 11.75
CA LYS A 59 -8.82 -7.87 12.23
C LYS A 59 -8.07 -7.94 13.56
N ASN A 60 -8.60 -8.68 14.54
CA ASN A 60 -7.96 -8.83 15.85
C ASN A 60 -6.60 -9.55 15.74
N LEU A 61 -6.50 -10.58 14.90
CA LEU A 61 -5.24 -11.27 14.61
C LEU A 61 -4.23 -10.33 13.94
N GLU A 62 -4.67 -9.56 12.95
CA GLU A 62 -3.86 -8.56 12.26
C GLU A 62 -3.28 -7.54 13.26
N GLU A 63 -4.10 -6.95 14.13
CA GLU A 63 -3.67 -6.00 15.16
C GLU A 63 -2.70 -6.65 16.17
N PHE A 64 -2.98 -7.88 16.61
CA PHE A 64 -2.11 -8.63 17.52
C PHE A 64 -0.72 -8.89 16.92
N PHE A 65 -0.66 -9.30 15.65
CA PHE A 65 0.62 -9.55 14.98
C PHE A 65 1.38 -8.26 14.67
N ASP A 66 0.68 -7.18 14.34
CA ASP A 66 1.28 -5.87 14.09
C ASP A 66 1.95 -5.32 15.37
N GLN A 67 1.27 -5.43 16.53
CA GLN A 67 1.83 -5.06 17.83
C GLN A 67 3.11 -5.84 18.17
N ARG A 68 3.21 -7.10 17.73
CA ARG A 68 4.40 -7.95 17.92
C ARG A 68 5.46 -7.79 16.83
N LYS A 69 5.28 -6.86 15.88
CA LYS A 69 6.15 -6.65 14.72
C LYS A 69 6.32 -7.90 13.85
N GLN A 70 5.34 -8.81 13.88
CA GLN A 70 5.32 -10.02 13.06
C GLN A 70 4.65 -9.74 11.71
N ASN A 71 5.31 -8.90 10.90
CA ASN A 71 4.74 -8.32 9.68
C ASN A 71 4.14 -9.36 8.71
N TRP A 72 4.79 -10.51 8.52
CA TRP A 72 4.31 -11.53 7.59
C TRP A 72 2.99 -12.17 8.04
N LEU A 73 2.79 -12.35 9.36
CA LEU A 73 1.54 -12.86 9.93
C LEU A 73 0.42 -11.81 9.84
N ALA A 74 0.72 -10.54 10.07
CA ALA A 74 -0.23 -9.45 9.85
C ALA A 74 -0.66 -9.39 8.36
N THR A 75 0.28 -9.58 7.42
CA THR A 75 -0.03 -9.67 5.99
C THR A 75 -0.89 -10.88 5.66
N ALA A 76 -0.63 -12.04 6.28
CA ALA A 76 -1.44 -13.25 6.09
C ALA A 76 -2.88 -13.05 6.61
N ALA A 77 -3.04 -12.52 7.83
CA ALA A 77 -4.33 -12.20 8.42
C ALA A 77 -5.13 -11.20 7.57
N ASN A 78 -4.47 -10.16 7.07
CA ASN A 78 -5.08 -9.20 6.14
C ASN A 78 -5.51 -9.87 4.82
N SER A 79 -4.72 -10.79 4.29
CA SER A 79 -5.05 -11.53 3.05
C SER A 79 -6.28 -12.42 3.23
N MET A 80 -6.41 -13.06 4.41
CA MET A 80 -7.63 -13.80 4.77
C MET A 80 -8.83 -12.85 4.89
N ALA A 81 -8.68 -11.74 5.61
CA ALA A 81 -9.75 -10.73 5.74
C ALA A 81 -10.26 -10.27 4.37
N LYS A 82 -9.35 -10.09 3.40
CA LYS A 82 -9.69 -9.77 2.01
C LYS A 82 -10.49 -10.88 1.34
N ALA A 83 -10.00 -12.12 1.42
CA ALA A 83 -10.65 -13.26 0.77
C ALA A 83 -12.12 -13.43 1.20
N VAL A 84 -12.42 -13.08 2.46
CA VAL A 84 -13.72 -13.35 3.08
C VAL A 84 -14.60 -12.11 3.22
N SER A 85 -14.12 -10.96 2.76
CA SER A 85 -14.96 -9.75 2.67
C SER A 85 -16.08 -9.94 1.65
N GLU A 86 -17.23 -9.33 1.91
CA GLU A 86 -18.35 -9.29 0.98
C GLU A 86 -17.98 -8.46 -0.27
N GLU A 87 -18.57 -8.79 -1.42
CA GLU A 87 -18.20 -8.19 -2.70
C GLU A 87 -18.57 -6.70 -2.79
N ASP A 88 -19.68 -6.29 -2.18
CA ASP A 88 -20.10 -4.89 -2.13
C ASP A 88 -19.13 -4.05 -1.28
N GLU A 89 -18.68 -4.58 -0.13
CA GLU A 89 -17.66 -3.95 0.72
C GLU A 89 -16.31 -3.86 0.01
N LYS A 90 -15.92 -4.87 -0.76
CA LYS A 90 -14.73 -4.80 -1.62
C LYS A 90 -14.86 -3.66 -2.63
N GLN A 91 -16.00 -3.57 -3.33
CA GLN A 91 -16.22 -2.53 -4.32
C GLN A 91 -16.19 -1.13 -3.72
N LYS A 92 -16.83 -0.92 -2.55
CA LYS A 92 -16.76 0.36 -1.81
C LYS A 92 -15.32 0.76 -1.50
N GLN A 93 -14.52 -0.17 -0.97
CA GLN A 93 -13.10 0.07 -0.65
C GLN A 93 -12.28 0.38 -1.91
N VAL A 94 -12.47 -0.36 -3.00
CA VAL A 94 -11.76 -0.12 -4.28
C VAL A 94 -12.10 1.24 -4.86
N ILE A 95 -13.38 1.63 -4.88
CA ILE A 95 -13.83 2.95 -5.35
C ILE A 95 -13.18 4.05 -4.51
N PHE A 96 -13.21 3.92 -3.19
CA PHE A 96 -12.57 4.88 -2.29
C PHE A 96 -11.07 5.00 -2.57
N LEU A 97 -10.34 3.89 -2.63
CA LEU A 97 -8.88 3.88 -2.87
C LEU A 97 -8.51 4.49 -4.22
N ASN A 98 -9.30 4.24 -5.26
CA ASN A 98 -9.09 4.83 -6.57
C ASN A 98 -9.31 6.35 -6.54
N LYS A 99 -10.39 6.83 -5.89
CA LYS A 99 -10.64 8.27 -5.70
C LYS A 99 -9.50 8.92 -4.91
N LYS A 100 -9.08 8.29 -3.80
CA LYS A 100 -7.97 8.73 -2.95
C LYS A 100 -6.68 8.87 -3.75
N LYS A 101 -6.34 7.84 -4.54
CA LYS A 101 -5.16 7.84 -5.41
C LYS A 101 -5.22 8.93 -6.48
N ALA A 102 -6.38 9.15 -7.10
CA ALA A 102 -6.56 10.19 -8.11
C ALA A 102 -6.37 11.59 -7.53
N LEU A 103 -7.00 11.89 -6.38
CA LEU A 103 -6.85 13.17 -5.68
C LEU A 103 -5.40 13.43 -5.25
N LEU A 104 -4.74 12.42 -4.67
CA LEU A 104 -3.32 12.52 -4.31
C LEU A 104 -2.42 12.78 -5.53
N GLN A 105 -2.72 12.13 -6.65
CA GLN A 105 -1.95 12.34 -7.88
C GLN A 105 -2.16 13.75 -8.44
N GLU A 106 -3.40 14.23 -8.52
CA GLU A 106 -3.73 15.59 -8.95
C GLU A 106 -3.11 16.64 -8.03
N GLY A 107 -3.22 16.47 -6.72
CA GLY A 107 -2.61 17.37 -5.74
C GLY A 107 -1.09 17.45 -5.90
N ARG A 108 -0.40 16.33 -6.20
CA ARG A 108 1.03 16.33 -6.52
C ARG A 108 1.36 17.13 -7.78
N VAL A 109 0.55 17.01 -8.84
CA VAL A 109 0.72 17.77 -10.09
C VAL A 109 0.55 19.27 -9.83
N LEU A 110 -0.53 19.65 -9.15
CA LEU A 110 -0.83 21.06 -8.84
C LEU A 110 0.22 21.70 -7.95
N ALA A 111 0.70 20.98 -6.92
CA ALA A 111 1.77 21.45 -6.06
C ALA A 111 3.08 21.70 -6.82
N GLN A 112 3.44 20.81 -7.76
CA GLN A 112 4.64 20.98 -8.58
C GLN A 112 4.52 22.13 -9.57
N ARG A 113 3.33 22.31 -10.15
CA ARG A 113 3.03 23.46 -11.01
C ARG A 113 3.18 24.76 -10.24
N ASP A 114 2.63 24.85 -9.03
CA ASP A 114 2.75 26.06 -8.19
C ASP A 114 4.21 26.38 -7.85
N VAL A 115 5.00 25.37 -7.46
CA VAL A 115 6.45 25.53 -7.23
C VAL A 115 7.17 26.01 -8.48
N TYR A 116 6.86 25.45 -9.66
CA TYR A 116 7.46 25.92 -10.92
C TYR A 116 7.12 27.39 -11.20
N GLN A 117 5.87 27.80 -11.03
CA GLN A 117 5.50 29.21 -11.22
C GLN A 117 6.22 30.11 -10.22
N ALA A 118 6.34 29.69 -8.96
CA ALA A 118 7.04 30.45 -7.92
C ALA A 118 8.55 30.59 -8.21
N GLU A 119 9.19 29.55 -8.73
CA GLU A 119 10.58 29.63 -9.20
C GLU A 119 10.74 30.62 -10.36
N GLU A 120 9.86 30.59 -11.36
CA GLU A 120 9.93 31.52 -12.50
C GLU A 120 9.64 32.98 -12.09
N ILE A 121 8.71 33.21 -11.15
CA ILE A 121 8.47 34.53 -10.56
C ILE A 121 9.75 35.05 -9.90
N LYS A 122 10.37 34.22 -9.06
CA LYS A 122 11.60 34.57 -8.36
C LYS A 122 12.74 34.88 -9.34
N ASP A 123 12.93 34.04 -10.35
CA ASP A 123 13.96 34.24 -11.38
C ASP A 123 13.74 35.57 -12.13
N LEU A 124 12.48 35.95 -12.40
CA LEU A 124 12.14 37.23 -13.05
C LEU A 124 12.34 38.44 -12.13
N GLU A 125 11.97 38.34 -10.85
CA GLU A 125 12.17 39.39 -9.83
C GLU A 125 13.66 39.65 -9.58
N GLU A 126 14.49 38.59 -9.49
CA GLU A 126 15.95 38.73 -9.37
C GLU A 126 16.57 39.47 -10.57
N ILE A 127 16.06 39.27 -11.80
CA ILE A 127 16.52 39.99 -12.99
C ILE A 127 16.16 41.48 -12.91
N GLU A 128 14.97 41.82 -12.39
CA GLU A 128 14.53 43.21 -12.19
C GLU A 128 15.38 43.93 -11.14
N ASP A 129 15.68 43.25 -10.02
CA ASP A 129 16.50 43.76 -8.92
C ASP A 129 17.95 44.04 -9.34
N LEU A 130 18.49 43.31 -10.33
CA LEU A 130 19.82 43.54 -10.90
C LEU A 130 19.93 44.82 -11.76
N GLY A 131 18.90 45.66 -11.79
CA GLY A 131 18.94 46.98 -12.42
C GLY A 131 18.68 46.97 -13.92
N ASN A 132 18.36 45.81 -14.50
CA ASN A 132 17.75 45.73 -15.82
C ASN A 132 16.30 46.19 -15.69
N LYS A 133 16.04 47.47 -15.92
CA LYS A 133 14.67 48.03 -15.96
C LYS A 133 13.76 47.07 -16.72
N SER A 134 12.71 46.60 -16.03
CA SER A 134 11.72 45.70 -16.58
C SER A 134 11.24 46.21 -17.94
N ILE A 135 11.59 45.47 -18.99
CA ILE A 135 11.04 45.71 -20.32
C ILE A 135 9.54 45.35 -20.21
N PRO A 136 8.60 46.08 -20.84
CA PRO A 136 7.17 45.76 -20.75
C PRO A 136 6.82 44.27 -20.95
N SER A 137 7.59 43.57 -21.79
CA SER A 137 7.47 42.12 -22.00
C SER A 137 7.85 41.23 -20.80
N GLN A 138 8.73 41.70 -19.90
CA GLN A 138 9.10 41.00 -18.66
C GLN A 138 8.02 41.17 -17.60
N GLN A 139 7.46 42.37 -17.47
CA GLN A 139 6.36 42.62 -16.54
C GLN A 139 5.10 41.82 -16.92
N GLU A 140 4.80 41.73 -18.22
CA GLU A 140 3.71 40.87 -18.71
C GLU A 140 3.95 39.39 -18.39
N LYS A 141 5.20 38.90 -18.55
CA LYS A 141 5.57 37.53 -18.16
C LYS A 141 5.41 37.30 -16.66
N LEU A 142 5.90 38.23 -15.84
CA LEU A 142 5.79 38.16 -14.38
C LEU A 142 4.34 38.07 -13.94
N GLU A 143 3.47 38.94 -14.46
CA GLU A 143 2.04 38.91 -14.14
C GLU A 143 1.37 37.60 -14.59
N LYS A 144 1.73 37.10 -15.78
CA LYS A 144 1.25 35.81 -16.27
C LYS A 144 1.65 34.64 -15.35
N HIS A 145 2.88 34.63 -14.83
CA HIS A 145 3.33 33.60 -13.88
C HIS A 145 2.62 33.74 -12.52
N ARG A 146 2.41 34.97 -12.03
CA ARG A 146 1.63 35.25 -10.81
C ARG A 146 0.19 34.75 -10.93
N GLN A 147 -0.48 35.02 -12.05
CA GLN A 147 -1.82 34.52 -12.31
C GLN A 147 -1.86 32.98 -12.30
N LYS A 148 -0.91 32.32 -12.99
CA LYS A 148 -0.83 30.85 -13.03
C LYS A 148 -0.55 30.23 -11.66
N SER A 149 0.30 30.85 -10.85
CA SER A 149 0.56 30.40 -9.47
C SER A 149 -0.71 30.50 -8.63
N LYS A 150 -1.43 31.62 -8.71
CA LYS A 150 -2.72 31.79 -8.02
C LYS A 150 -3.73 30.73 -8.44
N GLU A 151 -3.92 30.51 -9.74
CA GLU A 151 -4.81 29.46 -10.27
C GLU A 151 -4.41 28.07 -9.76
N ALA A 152 -3.12 27.72 -9.78
CA ALA A 152 -2.63 26.44 -9.27
C ALA A 152 -2.88 26.28 -7.77
N SER A 153 -2.68 27.34 -6.98
CA SER A 153 -2.95 27.37 -5.54
C SER A 153 -4.44 27.19 -5.23
N ASP A 154 -5.33 27.88 -5.95
CA ASP A 154 -6.78 27.76 -5.78
C ASP A 154 -7.28 26.33 -6.09
N LEU A 155 -6.78 25.74 -7.19
CA LEU A 155 -7.05 24.35 -7.55
C LEU A 155 -6.52 23.36 -6.52
N LEU A 156 -5.29 23.59 -6.00
CA LEU A 156 -4.70 22.75 -4.97
C LEU A 156 -5.53 22.77 -3.68
N PHE A 157 -6.01 23.95 -3.27
CA PHE A 157 -6.88 24.09 -2.11
C PHE A 157 -8.23 23.37 -2.30
N LYS A 158 -8.83 23.48 -3.49
CA LYS A 158 -10.05 22.75 -3.85
C LYS A 158 -9.84 21.23 -3.80
N ASN A 159 -8.77 20.73 -4.41
CA ASN A 159 -8.40 19.31 -4.37
C ASN A 159 -8.17 18.83 -2.93
N TRP A 160 -7.52 19.63 -2.09
CA TRP A 160 -7.34 19.31 -0.67
C TRP A 160 -8.67 19.19 0.08
N ARG A 161 -9.61 20.11 -0.17
CA ARG A 161 -10.96 20.01 0.42
C ARG A 161 -11.65 18.72 0.02
N GLN A 162 -11.64 18.39 -1.28
CA GLN A 162 -12.21 17.13 -1.77
C GLN A 162 -11.54 15.89 -1.14
N TYR A 163 -10.23 15.94 -0.93
CA TYR A 163 -9.51 14.87 -0.26
C TYR A 163 -9.94 14.74 1.21
N LYS A 164 -10.10 15.86 1.93
CA LYS A 164 -10.62 15.84 3.30
C LYS A 164 -12.05 15.29 3.36
N ASP A 165 -12.91 15.75 2.48
CA ASP A 165 -14.29 15.27 2.38
C ASP A 165 -14.31 13.76 2.12
N LEU A 166 -13.47 13.27 1.21
CA LEU A 166 -13.30 11.84 0.95
C LEU A 166 -12.86 11.08 2.22
N LEU A 167 -11.92 11.62 3.02
CA LEU A 167 -11.49 10.97 4.26
C LEU A 167 -12.62 10.83 5.29
N HIS A 168 -13.62 11.72 5.28
CA HIS A 168 -14.82 11.57 6.12
C HIS A 168 -15.72 10.42 5.66
N GLU A 169 -15.63 10.02 4.38
CA GLU A 169 -16.34 8.89 3.78
C GLU A 169 -15.51 7.59 3.78
N CYS A 170 -14.39 7.54 4.52
CA CYS A 170 -13.48 6.40 4.50
C CYS A 170 -14.18 5.11 4.94
N PRO A 171 -14.32 4.09 4.06
CA PRO A 171 -14.88 2.82 4.47
C PRO A 171 -13.90 2.12 5.42
N GLY A 172 -14.43 1.22 6.25
CA GLY A 172 -13.59 0.26 6.96
C GLY A 172 -13.04 -0.80 6.00
N GLY A 173 -12.30 -1.75 6.57
CA GLY A 173 -11.97 -3.00 5.88
C GLY A 173 -10.48 -3.22 5.59
N ALA A 174 -10.20 -4.43 5.08
CA ALA A 174 -8.84 -4.96 4.94
C ALA A 174 -8.00 -4.20 3.90
N TRP A 175 -8.61 -3.72 2.81
CA TRP A 175 -7.87 -2.96 1.80
C TRP A 175 -7.49 -1.56 2.30
N ILE A 176 -8.34 -0.94 3.11
CA ILE A 176 -8.08 0.38 3.69
C ILE A 176 -6.95 0.31 4.71
N ARG A 177 -7.00 -0.65 5.64
CA ARG A 177 -5.93 -0.88 6.62
C ARG A 177 -4.58 -1.18 5.95
N GLU A 178 -4.60 -1.96 4.87
CA GLU A 178 -3.39 -2.20 4.09
C GLU A 178 -2.86 -0.94 3.42
N ASP A 179 -3.72 -0.10 2.82
CA ASP A 179 -3.30 1.18 2.26
C ASP A 179 -2.68 2.07 3.34
N GLU A 180 -3.30 2.20 4.51
CA GLU A 180 -2.78 2.98 5.65
C GLU A 180 -1.39 2.50 6.10
N ARG A 181 -1.20 1.18 6.26
CA ARG A 181 0.13 0.62 6.57
C ARG A 181 1.14 0.94 5.49
N ASN A 182 0.74 0.81 4.22
CA ASN A 182 1.64 1.06 3.09
C ASN A 182 1.94 2.54 2.91
N GLN A 183 1.02 3.45 3.27
CA GLN A 183 1.26 4.90 3.18
C GLN A 183 2.44 5.35 4.04
N SER A 184 2.59 4.78 5.24
CA SER A 184 3.76 5.05 6.10
C SER A 184 5.07 4.66 5.43
N ARG A 185 5.05 3.65 4.53
CA ARG A 185 6.21 3.12 3.80
C ARG A 185 6.43 3.78 2.43
N ARG A 186 5.40 4.42 1.87
CA ARG A 186 5.42 4.99 0.50
C ARG A 186 6.16 6.31 0.37
N GLN A 187 6.43 7.03 1.46
CA GLN A 187 7.01 8.39 1.42
C GLN A 187 8.38 8.49 0.70
N THR A 188 9.03 7.37 0.38
CA THR A 188 10.27 7.32 -0.41
C THR A 188 10.40 6.01 -1.22
N SER A 189 9.29 5.47 -1.77
CA SER A 189 9.36 4.13 -2.35
C SER A 189 10.28 4.06 -3.57
N GLN A 190 11.11 3.01 -3.61
CA GLN A 190 11.97 2.71 -4.76
C GLN A 190 11.17 2.56 -6.07
N GLU A 191 9.89 2.21 -5.97
CA GLU A 191 8.96 2.12 -7.11
C GLU A 191 8.70 3.49 -7.73
N GLU A 192 8.45 4.53 -6.93
CA GLU A 192 8.26 5.89 -7.47
C GLU A 192 9.55 6.44 -8.09
N LYS A 193 10.72 6.16 -7.47
CA LYS A 193 12.05 6.42 -8.06
C LYS A 193 12.21 5.74 -9.41
N THR A 194 11.86 4.46 -9.48
CA THR A 194 11.96 3.63 -10.69
C THR A 194 11.02 4.13 -11.79
N ALA A 195 9.76 4.44 -11.45
CA ALA A 195 8.80 5.01 -12.39
C ALA A 195 9.23 6.39 -12.90
N CYS A 196 9.83 7.23 -12.05
CA CYS A 196 10.42 8.50 -12.47
C CYS A 196 11.60 8.26 -13.43
N LYS A 197 12.48 7.29 -13.14
CA LYS A 197 13.62 6.93 -14.00
C LYS A 197 13.17 6.43 -15.37
N TYR A 198 12.17 5.55 -15.44
CA TYR A 198 11.62 5.05 -16.71
C TYR A 198 11.02 6.15 -17.58
N ARG A 199 10.39 7.15 -16.96
CA ARG A 199 9.88 8.34 -17.65
C ARG A 199 10.98 9.35 -18.02
N LYS A 200 12.27 8.99 -17.82
CA LYS A 200 13.41 9.90 -17.98
C LYS A 200 13.21 11.21 -17.19
N GLY A 201 12.60 11.13 -16.00
CA GLY A 201 12.46 12.25 -15.08
C GLY A 201 13.70 12.45 -14.22
N CYS A 202 13.60 13.33 -13.22
CA CYS A 202 14.66 13.70 -12.27
C CYS A 202 15.52 12.53 -11.74
N CYS A 203 14.90 11.40 -11.40
CA CYS A 203 15.60 10.22 -10.85
C CYS A 203 16.53 9.52 -11.85
N ALA A 204 16.35 9.70 -13.16
CA ALA A 204 17.29 9.17 -14.16
C ALA A 204 18.61 9.97 -14.21
N PHE A 205 18.63 11.17 -13.65
CA PHE A 205 19.74 12.11 -13.77
C PHE A 205 20.31 12.54 -12.43
N SER A 206 19.82 11.96 -11.34
CA SER A 206 20.33 12.19 -9.99
C SER A 206 20.39 13.68 -9.61
N CYS A 207 19.45 14.51 -10.09
CA CYS A 207 19.44 15.95 -9.81
C CYS A 207 19.04 16.30 -8.36
N GLY A 208 18.67 15.32 -7.54
CA GLY A 208 18.27 15.51 -6.14
C GLY A 208 16.90 16.16 -5.94
N CYS A 209 16.20 16.60 -7.00
CA CYS A 209 14.88 17.28 -6.89
C CYS A 209 13.81 16.40 -6.20
N CYS A 210 13.96 15.07 -6.18
CA CYS A 210 13.01 14.15 -5.52
C CYS A 210 13.33 13.86 -4.04
N GLU A 211 14.50 14.27 -3.56
CA GLU A 211 14.97 14.00 -2.18
C GLU A 211 14.95 15.25 -1.31
N LYS A 212 14.85 16.43 -1.94
CA LYS A 212 14.69 17.71 -1.27
C LYS A 212 13.23 17.92 -0.92
N ASN A 213 12.98 18.42 0.29
CA ASN A 213 11.68 18.98 0.64
C ASN A 213 11.40 20.13 -0.33
N ARG A 214 10.32 20.03 -1.10
CA ARG A 214 9.94 21.12 -2.01
C ARG A 214 9.50 22.27 -1.12
N ALA A 215 10.30 23.33 -1.08
CA ALA A 215 9.95 24.56 -0.38
C ALA A 215 8.78 25.18 -1.13
N VAL A 216 7.58 24.81 -0.74
CA VAL A 216 6.36 25.40 -1.27
C VAL A 216 6.27 26.82 -0.70
N THR A 217 6.27 27.82 -1.57
CA THR A 217 6.08 29.23 -1.20
C THR A 217 4.67 29.44 -0.63
N GLY A 218 4.57 30.04 0.57
CA GLY A 218 3.28 30.35 1.22
C GLY A 218 3.15 29.82 2.65
N ASN A 219 1.95 29.97 3.23
CA ASN A 219 1.64 29.56 4.60
C ASN A 219 1.64 28.02 4.71
N GLN A 220 2.80 27.44 5.05
CA GLN A 220 3.00 25.98 5.17
C GLN A 220 2.01 25.31 6.14
N ARG A 221 1.40 26.07 7.06
CA ARG A 221 0.42 25.57 8.03
C ARG A 221 -0.89 25.07 7.39
N GLU A 222 -1.20 25.51 6.18
CA GLU A 222 -2.45 25.16 5.50
C GLU A 222 -2.29 24.08 4.43
N ARG A 223 -1.04 23.71 4.10
CA ARG A 223 -0.76 22.74 3.03
C ARG A 223 -0.35 21.38 3.61
N PRO A 224 -0.94 20.26 3.15
CA PRO A 224 -0.66 18.96 3.71
C PRO A 224 0.78 18.51 3.45
N ALA A 225 1.42 17.91 4.47
CA ALA A 225 2.77 17.39 4.37
C ALA A 225 2.96 16.34 3.25
N MET A 226 1.88 15.68 2.80
CA MET A 226 1.92 14.71 1.70
C MET A 226 2.36 15.31 0.35
N TYR A 227 2.26 16.63 0.17
CA TYR A 227 2.72 17.31 -1.05
C TYR A 227 4.19 17.76 -0.99
N LEU A 228 4.78 17.77 0.21
CA LEU A 228 6.17 18.18 0.44
C LEU A 228 7.18 17.13 -0.06
N TYR A 229 6.79 15.86 0.01
CA TYR A 229 7.61 14.71 -0.39
C TYR A 229 6.97 14.03 -1.60
N SER A 230 7.30 14.51 -2.81
CA SER A 230 6.78 13.93 -4.05
C SER A 230 7.85 13.80 -5.15
N HIS A 231 7.85 12.63 -5.78
CA HIS A 231 8.60 12.40 -7.01
C HIS A 231 8.12 13.31 -8.14
N CYS A 232 9.05 13.71 -9.02
CA CYS A 232 8.76 14.57 -10.15
C CYS A 232 7.65 14.00 -11.05
N THR A 233 6.64 14.82 -11.31
CA THR A 233 5.67 14.66 -12.40
C THR A 233 6.21 15.35 -13.66
N SER A 234 5.41 15.36 -14.73
CA SER A 234 5.69 16.18 -15.92
C SER A 234 5.77 17.67 -15.58
N GLU A 235 5.10 18.12 -14.51
CA GLU A 235 5.06 19.54 -14.12
C GLU A 235 6.27 19.99 -13.28
N CYS A 236 7.26 19.13 -13.07
CA CYS A 236 8.44 19.51 -12.31
C CYS A 236 9.28 20.53 -13.09
N SER A 237 9.73 21.61 -12.44
CA SER A 237 10.61 22.63 -13.03
C SER A 237 11.87 22.03 -13.66
N CYS A 238 12.54 21.10 -12.96
CA CYS A 238 13.70 20.35 -13.47
C CYS A 238 13.39 19.62 -14.80
N CYS A 239 12.16 19.14 -15.00
CA CYS A 239 11.71 18.47 -16.24
C CYS A 239 11.39 19.50 -17.34
N PHE A 240 10.58 20.52 -17.02
CA PHE A 240 10.22 21.58 -17.98
C PHE A 240 11.43 22.30 -18.56
N ARG A 241 12.36 22.75 -17.70
CA ARG A 241 13.59 23.44 -18.13
C ARG A 241 14.48 22.55 -18.99
N ARG A 242 14.32 21.23 -18.92
CA ARG A 242 15.08 20.30 -19.74
C ARG A 242 14.42 20.04 -21.07
N GLU A 243 13.11 19.78 -21.07
CA GLU A 243 12.35 19.65 -22.32
C GLU A 243 12.56 20.92 -23.16
N SER A 244 12.47 22.10 -22.55
CA SER A 244 12.77 23.35 -23.25
C SER A 244 14.18 23.34 -23.85
N ARG A 245 15.23 22.92 -23.13
CA ARG A 245 16.62 22.83 -23.65
C ARG A 245 16.82 21.79 -24.76
N ILE A 246 16.14 20.66 -24.69
CA ILE A 246 16.25 19.60 -25.72
C ILE A 246 15.60 20.07 -27.02
N PHE A 247 14.43 20.70 -26.93
CA PHE A 247 13.67 21.14 -28.10
C PHE A 247 14.02 22.55 -28.60
N SER A 248 14.79 23.35 -27.85
CA SER A 248 15.30 24.65 -28.31
C SER A 248 16.62 24.56 -29.10
N CYS A 249 17.19 23.37 -29.27
CA CYS A 249 18.35 23.14 -30.16
C CYS A 249 17.95 22.76 -31.61
N GLU A 250 16.66 22.78 -31.96
CA GLU A 250 16.17 22.48 -33.33
C GLU A 250 15.56 23.70 -34.05
N GLN A 251 15.85 24.93 -33.61
CA GLN A 251 15.47 26.17 -34.33
C GLN A 251 16.67 27.04 -34.64
#